data_AF-A0A8T3SPH2-F1
#
_entry.id   AF-A0A8T3SPH2-F1
#
_cell.length_a   1.000
_cell.length_b   1.000
_cell.length_c   1.000
_cell.angle_alpha   90.00
_cell.angle_beta   90.00
_cell.angle_gamma   90.00
#
_symmetry.space_group_name_H-M   'P 1'
#
loop_
_entity.id
_entity.type
_entity.pdbx_description
1 polymer ?
#
loop_
_entity_poly.entity_id
_entity_poly.type
_entity_poly.pdbx_seq_one_letter_code
_entity_poly.pdbx_strand_id
1 'polypeptide(L)'
;MAEQAGLVAEPREYLVTHLHAHLDVFVDGEQIRVPAGIGIAIGLAGVRDEMTPDGTEHAYFVDTCDVPCLSPLHTHDPDGIIHEESRTTNHPPYMLGEFFTEWGLKLDASCVGEYCKPDALIRIYVNGNLFEGDPAEIPLVKHAEIAIVIGQPPDTIPDSWQFVGDQ
;
A
#
# COMPACT_ATOMS: atom_id res chain seq x y z
N MET A 1 -13.48 -1.48 0.57
CA MET A 1 -12.61 -1.09 1.69
C MET A 1 -12.59 -2.25 2.67
N ALA A 2 -12.24 -2.07 3.94
CA ALA A 2 -11.79 -3.10 4.88
C ALA A 2 -12.46 -4.49 4.78
N GLU A 3 -13.79 -4.55 4.72
CA GLU A 3 -14.54 -5.81 4.72
C GLU A 3 -14.20 -6.73 3.54
N GLN A 4 -13.79 -6.17 2.38
CA GLN A 4 -13.44 -6.97 1.20
C GLN A 4 -12.14 -7.74 1.40
N ALA A 5 -11.18 -7.15 2.14
CA ALA A 5 -9.95 -7.82 2.56
C ALA A 5 -10.13 -8.65 3.84
N GLY A 6 -11.33 -8.71 4.42
CA GLY A 6 -11.58 -9.36 5.73
C GLY A 6 -11.05 -8.55 6.92
N LEU A 7 -10.70 -7.28 6.70
CA LEU A 7 -10.20 -6.35 7.70
C LEU A 7 -11.37 -5.65 8.41
N VAL A 8 -11.10 -5.18 9.63
CA VAL A 8 -12.07 -4.41 10.42
C VAL A 8 -11.69 -2.94 10.37
N ALA A 9 -12.52 -2.12 9.73
CA ALA A 9 -12.31 -0.68 9.70
C ALA A 9 -12.48 -0.06 11.09
N GLU A 10 -11.77 1.04 11.30
CA GLU A 10 -11.73 1.82 12.53
C GLU A 10 -12.11 3.28 12.26
N PRO A 11 -12.54 4.05 13.28
CA PRO A 11 -12.96 5.44 13.11
C PRO A 11 -11.81 6.46 13.08
N ARG A 12 -10.56 6.00 13.29
CA ARG A 12 -9.35 6.82 13.36
C ARG A 12 -8.10 5.94 13.37
N GLU A 13 -6.95 6.58 13.24
CA GLU A 13 -5.65 5.95 13.37
C GLU A 13 -5.35 5.46 14.80
N TYR A 14 -4.57 4.38 14.91
CA TYR A 14 -4.14 3.79 16.19
C TYR A 14 -2.65 3.49 16.22
N LEU A 15 -1.96 4.03 17.23
CA LEU A 15 -0.50 3.94 17.37
C LEU A 15 -0.01 2.72 18.20
N VAL A 16 -0.84 1.70 18.43
CA VAL A 16 -0.44 0.56 19.30
C VAL A 16 0.52 -0.37 18.56
N THR A 17 0.11 -0.87 17.40
CA THR A 17 1.01 -1.38 16.37
C THR A 17 0.82 -0.46 15.18
N HIS A 18 1.88 0.25 14.80
CA HIS A 18 1.91 1.19 13.69
C HIS A 18 3.20 0.92 12.93
N LEU A 19 3.07 0.29 11.76
CA LEU A 19 4.17 -0.08 10.88
C LEU A 19 3.95 0.59 9.53
N HIS A 20 5.07 0.85 8.84
CA HIS A 20 5.04 1.32 7.47
C HIS A 20 5.85 0.38 6.60
N ALA A 21 5.36 0.13 5.39
CA ALA A 21 6.09 -0.46 4.28
C ALA A 21 5.97 0.48 3.08
N HIS A 22 6.83 0.29 2.08
CA HIS A 22 6.81 1.08 0.86
C HIS A 22 6.58 0.19 -0.36
N LEU A 23 5.76 0.67 -1.29
CA LEU A 23 5.43 -0.02 -2.53
C LEU A 23 5.73 0.87 -3.74
N ASP A 24 6.70 0.42 -4.53
CA ASP A 24 6.96 0.93 -5.87
C ASP A 24 6.29 0.06 -6.94
N VAL A 25 5.69 0.70 -7.93
CA VAL A 25 5.16 0.02 -9.13
C VAL A 25 5.82 0.60 -10.36
N PHE A 26 6.38 -0.26 -11.22
CA PHE A 26 6.96 0.12 -12.50
C PHE A 26 6.27 -0.60 -13.65
N VAL A 27 5.94 0.14 -14.71
CA VAL A 27 5.44 -0.38 -15.98
C VAL A 27 6.36 0.08 -17.10
N ASP A 28 7.01 -0.86 -17.78
CA ASP A 28 7.95 -0.61 -18.87
C ASP A 28 9.05 0.42 -18.54
N GLY A 29 9.55 0.35 -17.30
CA GLY A 29 10.63 1.18 -16.77
C GLY A 29 10.17 2.52 -16.22
N GLU A 30 8.89 2.88 -16.36
CA GLU A 30 8.31 4.09 -15.78
C GLU A 30 7.66 3.79 -14.43
N GLN A 31 7.93 4.64 -13.42
CA GLN A 31 7.30 4.52 -12.11
C GLN A 31 5.86 5.03 -12.18
N ILE A 32 4.92 4.21 -11.72
CA ILE A 32 3.52 4.55 -11.58
C ILE A 32 3.24 4.79 -10.10
N ARG A 33 2.55 5.88 -9.79
CA ARG A 33 2.17 6.20 -8.41
C ARG A 33 1.18 5.19 -7.85
N VAL A 34 1.42 4.78 -6.61
CA VAL A 34 0.39 4.19 -5.76
C VAL A 34 -0.47 5.35 -5.25
N PRO A 35 -1.78 5.36 -5.49
CA PRO A 35 -2.63 6.49 -5.16
C PRO A 35 -2.85 6.61 -3.66
N ALA A 36 -3.00 7.85 -3.18
CA ALA A 36 -3.49 8.13 -1.84
C ALA A 36 -4.94 7.66 -1.66
N GLY A 37 -5.34 7.46 -0.40
CA GLY A 37 -6.74 7.19 -0.03
C GLY A 37 -7.18 5.74 -0.22
N ILE A 38 -6.30 4.84 -0.66
CA ILE A 38 -6.54 3.40 -0.50
C ILE A 38 -6.74 3.15 0.99
N GLY A 39 -7.77 2.40 1.35
CA GLY A 39 -8.11 2.16 2.77
C GLY A 39 -8.81 3.32 3.49
N ILE A 40 -9.09 4.47 2.85
CA ILE A 40 -9.79 5.61 3.47
C ILE A 40 -11.18 5.85 2.84
N ALA A 41 -12.21 5.99 3.68
CA ALA A 41 -13.59 6.30 3.26
C ALA A 41 -13.75 7.81 2.98
N ILE A 42 -13.21 8.24 1.85
CA ILE A 42 -13.20 9.66 1.42
C ILE A 42 -14.62 10.24 1.39
N GLY A 43 -14.74 11.49 1.85
CA GLY A 43 -15.99 12.24 1.88
C GLY A 43 -16.83 12.07 3.15
N LEU A 44 -16.41 11.17 4.08
CA LEU A 44 -17.00 11.11 5.41
C LEU A 44 -16.50 12.26 6.30
N ALA A 45 -17.36 12.72 7.21
CA ALA A 45 -16.96 13.65 8.25
C ALA A 45 -15.84 13.03 9.11
N GLY A 46 -14.75 13.77 9.29
CA GLY A 46 -13.54 13.28 9.95
C GLY A 46 -12.42 12.87 8.99
N VAL A 47 -12.71 12.75 7.69
CA VAL A 47 -11.70 12.62 6.63
C VAL A 47 -11.48 13.97 5.97
N ARG A 48 -10.23 14.44 5.96
CA ARG A 48 -9.81 15.67 5.28
C ARG A 48 -8.92 15.32 4.11
N ASP A 49 -8.94 16.17 3.10
CA ASP A 49 -8.02 16.12 1.97
C ASP A 49 -7.22 17.41 1.85
N GLU A 50 -5.98 17.29 1.40
CA GLU A 50 -5.10 18.42 1.10
C GLU A 50 -4.44 18.17 -0.25
N MET A 51 -4.32 19.21 -1.08
CA MET A 51 -3.61 19.10 -2.35
C MET A 51 -2.13 18.82 -2.09
N THR A 52 -1.53 17.88 -2.82
CA THR A 52 -0.10 17.60 -2.74
C THR A 52 0.72 18.86 -3.06
N PRO A 53 1.94 19.01 -2.52
CA PRO A 53 2.76 20.22 -2.75
C PRO A 53 3.04 20.53 -4.22
N ASP A 54 3.05 19.52 -5.08
CA ASP A 54 3.24 19.66 -6.54
C ASP A 54 1.93 20.01 -7.29
N GLY A 55 0.79 19.99 -6.61
CA GLY A 55 -0.52 20.36 -7.15
C GLY A 55 -1.16 19.32 -8.07
N THR A 56 -0.68 18.08 -8.05
CA THR A 56 -1.10 17.04 -9.00
C THR A 56 -2.18 16.10 -8.45
N GLU A 57 -2.18 15.85 -7.14
CA GLU A 57 -3.05 14.88 -6.48
C GLU A 57 -3.49 15.39 -5.09
N HIS A 58 -4.29 14.60 -4.38
CA HIS A 58 -4.69 14.88 -3.01
C HIS A 58 -4.06 13.86 -2.07
N ALA A 59 -3.58 14.32 -0.91
CA ALA A 59 -3.35 13.50 0.26
C ALA A 59 -4.61 13.49 1.13
N TYR A 60 -4.83 12.43 1.89
CA TYR A 60 -5.98 12.28 2.77
C TYR A 60 -5.52 12.05 4.19
N PHE A 61 -6.23 12.61 5.18
CA PHE A 61 -5.92 12.48 6.61
C PHE A 61 -7.19 12.15 7.38
N VAL A 62 -7.08 11.29 8.39
CA VAL A 62 -8.22 10.87 9.21
C VAL A 62 -8.06 11.39 10.63
N ASP A 63 -8.94 12.32 11.03
CA ASP A 63 -8.99 12.80 12.41
C ASP A 63 -9.77 11.80 13.28
N THR A 64 -11.08 11.97 13.40
CA THR A 64 -11.97 11.01 14.05
C THR A 64 -13.33 11.07 13.39
N CYS A 65 -13.78 9.92 12.91
CA CYS A 65 -15.07 9.75 12.27
C CYS A 65 -16.12 9.24 13.27
N ASP A 66 -17.39 9.61 13.05
CA ASP A 66 -18.52 9.10 13.84
C ASP A 66 -18.81 7.61 13.57
N VAL A 67 -18.36 7.12 12.41
CA VAL A 67 -18.45 5.73 11.96
C VAL A 67 -17.07 5.27 11.45
N PRO A 68 -16.78 3.96 11.42
CA PRO A 68 -15.53 3.47 10.84
C PRO A 68 -15.29 4.02 9.43
N CYS A 69 -14.12 4.59 9.20
CA CYS A 69 -13.75 5.29 7.97
C CYS A 69 -12.31 5.00 7.50
N LEU A 70 -11.57 4.20 8.24
CA LEU A 70 -10.17 3.89 7.99
C LEU A 70 -9.94 2.39 8.10
N SER A 71 -9.45 1.78 7.04
CA SER A 71 -8.92 0.42 7.05
C SER A 71 -7.60 0.39 7.82
N PRO A 72 -7.29 -0.68 8.56
CA PRO A 72 -5.96 -0.85 9.18
C PRO A 72 -4.83 -0.93 8.15
N LEU A 73 -5.15 -1.11 6.87
CA LEU A 73 -4.24 -0.97 5.73
C LEU A 73 -4.68 0.21 4.86
N HIS A 74 -3.86 1.25 4.77
CA HIS A 74 -4.20 2.46 4.02
C HIS A 74 -2.98 3.25 3.51
N THR A 75 -3.24 4.28 2.71
CA THR A 75 -2.26 5.26 2.18
C THR A 75 -2.76 6.68 2.44
N HIS A 76 -1.90 7.53 2.99
CA HIS A 76 -2.19 8.96 3.15
C HIS A 76 -1.79 9.77 1.92
N ASP A 77 -0.64 9.44 1.34
CA ASP A 77 0.00 10.16 0.25
C ASP A 77 0.13 9.28 -1.00
N PRO A 78 0.26 9.87 -2.20
CA PRO A 78 0.42 9.13 -3.45
C PRO A 78 1.89 8.74 -3.72
N ASP A 79 2.63 8.41 -2.67
CA ASP A 79 4.06 8.10 -2.72
C ASP A 79 4.37 6.60 -2.61
N GLY A 80 3.42 5.79 -2.15
CA GLY A 80 3.60 4.34 -1.97
C GLY A 80 3.81 3.89 -0.54
N ILE A 81 3.78 4.79 0.46
CA ILE A 81 3.82 4.39 1.86
C ILE A 81 2.50 3.71 2.25
N ILE A 82 2.59 2.43 2.60
CA ILE A 82 1.50 1.63 3.13
C ILE A 82 1.58 1.68 4.65
N HIS A 83 0.51 2.17 5.27
CA HIS A 83 0.32 2.18 6.71
C HIS A 83 -0.36 0.88 7.16
N GLU A 84 0.23 0.20 8.14
CA GLU A 84 -0.41 -0.85 8.93
C GLU A 84 -0.65 -0.33 10.35
N GLU A 85 -1.92 -0.32 10.75
CA GLU A 85 -2.32 0.12 12.08
C GLU A 85 -3.27 -0.85 12.76
N SER A 86 -2.92 -1.28 13.98
CA SER A 86 -3.72 -2.19 14.77
C SER A 86 -3.81 -1.75 16.23
N ARG A 87 -4.96 -2.03 16.83
CA ARG A 87 -5.21 -1.85 18.29
C ARG A 87 -4.62 -2.96 19.14
N THR A 88 -4.10 -4.02 18.51
CA THR A 88 -3.55 -5.20 19.17
C THR A 88 -2.04 -5.10 19.24
N THR A 89 -1.49 -5.20 20.44
CA THR A 89 -0.03 -5.26 20.60
C THR A 89 0.52 -6.56 20.00
N ASN A 90 1.62 -6.47 19.26
CA ASN A 90 2.25 -7.60 18.54
C ASN A 90 1.29 -8.27 17.55
N HIS A 91 0.44 -7.48 16.89
CA HIS A 91 -0.34 -7.95 15.75
C HIS A 91 0.60 -8.56 14.70
N PRO A 92 0.29 -9.75 14.13
CA PRO A 92 1.06 -10.27 13.00
C PRO A 92 0.91 -9.32 11.80
N PRO A 93 1.95 -9.14 10.96
CA PRO A 93 1.86 -8.23 9.84
C PRO A 93 0.73 -8.67 8.89
N TYR A 94 0.04 -7.68 8.34
CA TYR A 94 -0.86 -7.92 7.21
C TYR A 94 -0.04 -8.28 5.95
N MET A 95 -0.74 -8.76 4.92
CA MET A 95 -0.16 -9.21 3.67
C MET A 95 -0.40 -8.21 2.55
N LEU A 96 0.51 -8.17 1.58
CA LEU A 96 0.37 -7.31 0.39
C LEU A 96 -0.92 -7.61 -0.38
N GLY A 97 -1.39 -8.85 -0.40
CA GLY A 97 -2.66 -9.23 -1.01
C GLY A 97 -3.89 -8.58 -0.36
N GLU A 98 -3.86 -8.37 0.95
CA GLU A 98 -4.93 -7.66 1.67
C GLU A 98 -4.96 -6.19 1.26
N PHE A 99 -3.79 -5.55 1.14
CA PHE A 99 -3.69 -4.18 0.62
C PHE A 99 -4.18 -4.05 -0.83
N PHE A 100 -3.82 -4.98 -1.72
CA PHE A 100 -4.33 -4.99 -3.09
C PHE A 100 -5.85 -5.20 -3.16
N THR A 101 -6.40 -5.99 -2.23
CA THR A 101 -7.85 -6.15 -2.10
C THR A 101 -8.52 -4.84 -1.67
N GLU A 102 -7.93 -4.08 -0.74
CA GLU A 102 -8.39 -2.73 -0.39
C GLU A 102 -8.34 -1.76 -1.58
N TRP A 103 -7.30 -1.86 -2.40
CA TRP A 103 -7.14 -1.11 -3.63
C TRP A 103 -8.14 -1.56 -4.73
N GLY A 104 -8.73 -2.74 -4.60
CA GLY A 104 -9.63 -3.32 -5.61
C GLY A 104 -8.89 -3.85 -6.84
N LEU A 105 -7.59 -4.15 -6.69
CA LEU A 105 -6.76 -4.73 -7.74
C LEU A 105 -6.49 -6.20 -7.43
N LYS A 106 -6.41 -7.01 -8.50
CA LYS A 106 -6.03 -8.41 -8.38
C LYS A 106 -4.54 -8.52 -8.03
N LEU A 107 -4.18 -9.37 -7.08
CA LEU A 107 -2.81 -9.79 -6.85
C LEU A 107 -2.78 -11.29 -6.58
N ASP A 108 -2.06 -12.04 -7.40
CA ASP A 108 -1.76 -13.45 -7.20
C ASP A 108 -0.42 -13.82 -7.88
N ALA A 109 0.00 -15.09 -7.79
CA ALA A 109 1.24 -15.57 -8.41
C ALA A 109 1.38 -15.29 -9.93
N SER A 110 0.27 -14.99 -10.62
CA SER A 110 0.22 -14.80 -12.07
C SER A 110 -0.19 -13.41 -12.52
N CYS A 111 -0.85 -12.61 -11.67
CA CYS A 111 -1.45 -11.33 -12.04
C CYS A 111 -1.18 -10.21 -11.04
N VAL A 112 -0.99 -8.99 -11.57
CA VAL A 112 -1.01 -7.72 -10.84
C VAL A 112 -1.98 -6.79 -11.58
N GLY A 113 -3.10 -6.45 -10.96
CA GLY A 113 -4.19 -5.72 -11.61
C GLY A 113 -4.66 -6.42 -12.88
N GLU A 114 -4.58 -5.74 -14.02
CA GLU A 114 -4.91 -6.27 -15.34
C GLU A 114 -3.75 -7.01 -16.03
N TYR A 115 -2.53 -6.86 -15.52
CA TYR A 115 -1.34 -7.49 -16.10
C TYR A 115 -1.23 -8.93 -15.60
N CYS A 116 -1.29 -9.90 -16.52
CA CYS A 116 -1.23 -11.32 -16.20
C CYS A 116 -0.21 -12.05 -17.07
N LYS A 117 0.47 -13.05 -16.48
CA LYS A 117 1.32 -14.00 -17.22
C LYS A 117 0.45 -14.89 -18.14
N PRO A 118 0.96 -15.31 -19.31
CA PRO A 118 2.29 -15.02 -19.87
C PRO A 118 2.37 -13.71 -20.67
N ASP A 119 1.25 -12.98 -20.81
CA ASP A 119 1.16 -11.79 -21.66
C ASP A 119 1.97 -10.61 -21.10
N ALA A 120 2.08 -10.53 -19.77
CA ALA A 120 2.94 -9.59 -19.06
C ALA A 120 4.09 -10.31 -18.34
N LEU A 121 5.29 -9.74 -18.45
CA LEU A 121 6.45 -10.15 -17.67
C LEU A 121 6.40 -9.45 -16.31
N ILE A 122 6.17 -10.20 -15.25
CA ILE A 122 6.02 -9.66 -13.88
C ILE A 122 7.17 -10.16 -13.01
N ARG A 123 7.90 -9.24 -12.37
CA ARG A 123 8.91 -9.52 -11.34
C ARG A 123 8.58 -8.72 -10.10
N ILE A 124 8.81 -9.35 -8.95
CA ILE A 124 8.56 -8.75 -7.64
C ILE A 124 9.88 -8.73 -6.91
N TYR A 125 10.19 -7.64 -6.22
CA TYR A 125 11.38 -7.50 -5.42
C TYR A 125 11.00 -7.09 -4.01
N VAL A 126 11.72 -7.63 -3.03
CA VAL A 126 11.60 -7.24 -1.62
C VAL A 126 13.00 -6.86 -1.13
N ASN A 127 13.16 -5.62 -0.70
CA ASN A 127 14.44 -5.03 -0.29
C ASN A 127 15.52 -5.24 -1.37
N GLY A 128 15.19 -4.96 -2.63
CA GLY A 128 16.08 -5.08 -3.79
C GLY A 128 16.34 -6.51 -4.28
N ASN A 129 15.89 -7.53 -3.55
CA ASN A 129 16.11 -8.93 -3.92
C ASN A 129 14.90 -9.49 -4.66
N LEU A 130 15.14 -10.25 -5.73
CA LEU A 130 14.08 -10.91 -6.47
C LEU A 130 13.31 -11.86 -5.54
N PHE A 131 12.00 -11.68 -5.48
CA PHE A 131 11.09 -12.52 -4.72
C PHE A 131 10.51 -13.60 -5.64
N GLU A 132 10.56 -14.85 -5.17
CA GLU A 132 9.93 -16.00 -5.81
C GLU A 132 8.76 -16.47 -4.95
N GLY A 133 7.56 -16.53 -5.53
CA GLY A 133 6.36 -16.94 -4.80
C GLY A 133 5.12 -16.17 -5.25
N ASP A 134 4.04 -16.32 -4.49
CA ASP A 134 2.85 -15.50 -4.65
C ASP A 134 3.08 -14.13 -3.98
N PRO A 135 3.08 -13.01 -4.70
CA PRO A 135 3.24 -11.69 -4.10
C PRO A 135 2.13 -11.33 -3.11
N ALA A 136 0.95 -11.95 -3.20
CA ALA A 136 -0.13 -11.73 -2.25
C ALA A 136 0.24 -12.20 -0.82
N GLU A 137 1.24 -13.08 -0.69
CA GLU A 137 1.72 -13.64 0.59
C GLU A 137 2.91 -12.87 1.19
N ILE A 138 3.31 -11.74 0.60
CA ILE A 138 4.40 -10.91 1.14
C ILE A 138 3.90 -10.20 2.41
N PRO A 139 4.54 -10.41 3.59
CA PRO A 139 4.16 -9.71 4.81
C PRO A 139 4.65 -8.26 4.77
N LEU A 140 3.77 -7.33 5.16
CA LEU A 140 4.03 -5.91 5.32
C LEU A 140 4.72 -5.66 6.66
N VAL A 141 6.03 -5.92 6.70
CA VAL A 141 6.84 -5.66 7.91
C VAL A 141 7.41 -4.24 7.91
N LYS A 142 7.81 -3.78 9.09
CA LYS A 142 8.42 -2.45 9.27
C LYS A 142 9.54 -2.20 8.25
N HIS A 143 9.38 -1.12 7.50
CA HIS A 143 10.31 -0.58 6.52
C HIS A 143 10.69 -1.56 5.41
N ALA A 144 9.81 -2.51 5.09
CA ALA A 144 9.95 -3.32 3.88
C ALA A 144 9.83 -2.41 2.65
N GLU A 145 10.75 -2.59 1.71
CA GLU A 145 10.71 -2.00 0.38
C GLU A 145 10.22 -3.05 -0.63
N ILE A 146 9.12 -2.78 -1.32
CA ILE A 146 8.54 -3.73 -2.28
C ILE A 146 8.48 -3.06 -3.66
N ALA A 147 9.06 -3.69 -4.67
CA ALA A 147 8.98 -3.22 -6.05
C ALA A 147 8.24 -4.24 -6.93
N ILE A 148 7.17 -3.80 -7.57
CA ILE A 148 6.48 -4.57 -8.61
C ILE A 148 6.91 -4.03 -9.96
N VAL A 149 7.53 -4.89 -10.77
CA VAL A 149 8.04 -4.54 -12.09
C VAL A 149 7.28 -5.32 -13.16
N ILE A 150 6.57 -4.60 -14.01
CA ILE A 150 5.81 -5.11 -15.14
C ILE A 150 6.51 -4.69 -16.43
N GLY A 151 6.87 -5.66 -17.27
CA GLY A 151 7.53 -5.41 -18.56
C GLY A 151 9.03 -5.14 -18.43
N GLN A 152 9.51 -4.08 -19.08
CA GLN A 152 10.90 -3.65 -18.98
C GLN A 152 11.21 -3.14 -17.55
N PRO A 153 12.33 -3.56 -16.92
CA PRO A 153 12.70 -3.05 -15.60
C PRO A 153 13.20 -1.60 -15.65
N PRO A 154 13.08 -0.83 -14.55
CA PRO A 154 13.77 0.45 -14.41
C PRO A 154 15.30 0.26 -14.37
N ASP A 155 16.05 1.35 -14.53
CA ASP A 155 17.52 1.33 -14.48
C ASP A 155 18.07 0.81 -13.15
N THR A 156 17.36 1.09 -12.05
CA THR A 156 17.69 0.65 -10.70
C THR A 156 16.44 0.08 -10.04
N ILE A 157 16.56 -1.12 -9.47
CA ILE A 157 15.51 -1.67 -8.61
C ILE A 157 15.70 -1.06 -7.22
N PRO A 158 14.64 -0.46 -6.63
CA PRO A 158 14.73 0.09 -5.29
C PRO A 158 14.95 -1.01 -4.25
N ASP A 159 15.79 -0.72 -3.27
CA ASP A 159 16.11 -1.62 -2.16
C ASP A 159 15.78 -1.02 -0.78
N SER A 160 15.42 0.26 -0.75
CA SER A 160 15.07 1.02 0.44
C SER A 160 14.27 2.28 0.10
N TRP A 161 13.44 2.70 1.07
CA TRP A 161 12.76 4.00 1.08
C TRP A 161 13.23 4.85 2.28
N GLN A 162 13.21 6.16 2.10
CA GLN A 162 13.52 7.10 3.19
C GLN A 162 12.26 7.46 3.98
N PHE A 163 11.90 6.61 4.93
CA PHE A 163 10.84 6.92 5.90
C PHE A 163 11.26 8.10 6.80
N VAL A 164 10.37 9.08 6.99
CA VAL A 164 10.64 10.28 7.80
C VAL A 164 9.85 10.34 9.11
N GLY A 165 10.53 10.70 10.20
CA GLY A 165 9.88 10.88 11.50
C GLY A 165 9.41 9.54 12.09
N ASP A 166 8.10 9.45 12.35
CA ASP A 166 7.46 8.24 12.88
C ASP A 166 7.05 7.25 11.77
N GLN A 167 7.37 7.57 10.51
CA GLN A 167 7.27 6.63 9.39
C GLN A 167 8.29 5.49 9.52
#